data_AF-A0A6V7KB95-F1
#
_entry.id   AF-A0A6V7KB95-F1
#
_cell.length_a   1.000
_cell.length_b   1.000
_cell.length_c   1.000
_cell.angle_alpha   90.00
_cell.angle_beta   90.00
_cell.angle_gamma   90.00
#
_symmetry.space_group_name_H-M   'P 1'
#
loop_
_entity.id
_entity.type
_entity.pdbx_description
1 polymer ?
#
loop_
_entity_poly.entity_id
_entity_poly.type
_entity_poly.pdbx_seq_one_letter_code
_entity_poly.pdbx_strand_id
1 'polypeptide(L)'
;LAWLIIPQEWRIPMFNGAMDFTSWRLFLALCALPEFTAFLVLSWFPESPRFLLSKGRSDEALDVFRRIYSLNTGESPDSYP
;
A
#
# COMPACT_ATOMS: atom_id res chain seq x y z
N LEU A 1 -6.34 16.82 7.22
CA LEU A 1 -5.24 17.16 6.29
C LEU A 1 -5.57 18.39 5.45
N ALA A 2 -6.60 18.37 4.60
CA ALA A 2 -6.96 19.50 3.73
C ALA A 2 -7.13 20.84 4.48
N TRP A 3 -7.90 20.84 5.58
CA TRP A 3 -8.15 22.02 6.40
C TRP A 3 -6.89 22.65 7.02
N LEU A 4 -5.84 21.86 7.26
CA LEU A 4 -4.58 22.37 7.82
C LEU A 4 -3.67 22.95 6.74
N ILE A 5 -3.68 22.34 5.56
CA ILE A 5 -2.70 22.59 4.50
C ILE A 5 -3.21 23.65 3.51
N ILE A 6 -4.45 23.54 3.03
CA ILE A 6 -4.99 24.40 1.96
C ILE A 6 -5.03 25.90 2.32
N PRO A 7 -5.40 26.32 3.54
CA PRO A 7 -5.44 27.76 3.87
C PRO A 7 -4.08 28.45 3.90
N GLN A 8 -2.98 27.69 3.80
CA GLN A 8 -1.64 28.22 3.82
C GLN A 8 -1.30 28.86 2.45
N GLU A 9 -0.87 30.12 2.42
CA GLU A 9 -0.69 30.89 1.18
C GLU A 9 0.76 30.90 0.61
N TRP A 10 1.63 30.06 1.16
CA TRP A 10 3.03 29.98 0.74
C TRP A 10 3.18 29.51 -0.71
N ARG A 11 4.19 30.07 -1.37
CA ARG A 11 4.61 29.75 -2.73
C ARG A 11 6.12 29.65 -2.74
N ILE A 12 6.64 28.46 -2.99
CA ILE A 12 8.09 28.23 -3.08
C ILE A 12 8.44 28.11 -4.56
N PRO A 13 9.21 29.05 -5.15
CA PRO A 13 9.64 28.92 -6.53
C PRO A 13 10.61 27.74 -6.66
N MET A 14 10.27 26.81 -7.53
CA MET A 14 11.04 25.61 -7.88
C MET A 14 11.50 25.71 -9.34
N PHE A 15 12.51 24.91 -9.71
CA PHE A 15 13.05 24.87 -11.08
C PHE A 15 13.45 26.25 -11.62
N ASN A 16 14.23 27.00 -10.84
CA ASN A 16 14.68 28.35 -11.18
C ASN A 16 13.52 29.32 -11.50
N GLY A 17 12.38 29.17 -10.82
CA GLY A 17 11.20 30.01 -11.00
C GLY A 17 10.22 29.53 -12.07
N ALA A 18 10.46 28.37 -12.70
CA ALA A 18 9.53 27.82 -13.69
C ALA A 18 8.22 27.29 -13.06
N MET A 19 8.19 27.00 -11.76
CA MET A 19 7.00 26.48 -11.08
C MET A 19 6.94 26.86 -9.61
N ASP A 20 5.79 27.35 -9.14
CA ASP A 20 5.55 27.59 -7.71
C ASP A 20 5.01 26.36 -7.00
N PHE A 21 5.74 25.80 -6.04
CA PHE A 21 5.19 24.77 -5.16
C PHE A 21 4.27 25.43 -4.12
N THR A 22 2.98 25.11 -4.21
CA THR A 22 1.91 25.71 -3.40
C THR A 22 1.30 24.69 -2.43
N SER A 23 0.55 25.19 -1.45
CA SER A 23 -0.14 24.36 -0.44
C SER A 23 -1.02 23.25 -1.02
N TRP A 24 -1.79 23.50 -2.07
CA TRP A 24 -2.63 22.46 -2.69
C TRP A 24 -1.80 21.34 -3.36
N ARG A 25 -0.62 21.66 -3.90
CA ARG A 25 0.30 20.66 -4.46
C ARG A 25 0.90 19.78 -3.36
N LEU A 26 1.24 20.38 -2.22
CA LEU A 26 1.64 19.62 -1.04
C LEU A 26 0.52 18.69 -0.57
N PHE A 27 -0.72 19.18 -0.51
CA PHE A 27 -1.87 18.37 -0.11
C PHE A 27 -2.03 17.13 -1.01
N LEU A 28 -1.98 17.30 -2.33
CA LEU A 28 -2.04 16.17 -3.26
C LEU A 28 -0.87 15.20 -3.08
N ALA A 29 0.35 15.71 -2.92
CA ALA A 29 1.52 14.86 -2.70
C ALA A 29 1.37 14.01 -1.43
N LEU A 30 0.89 14.62 -0.33
CA LEU A 30 0.66 13.90 0.93
C LEU A 30 -0.48 12.88 0.83
N CYS A 31 -1.53 13.16 0.05
CA CYS A 31 -2.58 12.19 -0.23
C CYS A 31 -2.09 11.02 -1.10
N ALA A 32 -1.17 11.27 -2.03
CA ALA A 32 -0.60 10.23 -2.87
C ALA A 32 0.33 9.26 -2.11
N LEU A 33 0.92 9.69 -0.98
CA LEU A 33 1.81 8.84 -0.18
C LEU A 33 1.15 7.54 0.31
N PRO A 34 0.00 7.54 1.04
CA PRO A 34 -0.63 6.30 1.47
C PRO A 34 -1.05 5.41 0.30
N GLU A 35 -1.50 6.00 -0.82
CA GLU A 35 -1.86 5.25 -2.03
C GLU A 35 -0.64 4.57 -2.65
N PHE A 36 0.48 5.28 -2.76
CA PHE A 36 1.73 4.73 -3.26
C PHE A 36 2.26 3.63 -2.34
N THR A 37 2.18 3.82 -1.02
CA THR A 37 2.55 2.76 -0.06
C THR A 37 1.65 1.53 -0.20
N ALA A 38 0.35 1.72 -0.40
CA ALA A 38 -0.59 0.62 -0.62
C ALA A 38 -0.27 -0.13 -1.92
N PHE A 39 0.05 0.60 -2.99
CA PHE A 39 0.49 0.01 -4.25
C PHE A 39 1.74 -0.87 -4.07
N LEU A 40 2.76 -0.38 -3.36
CA LEU A 40 3.97 -1.14 -3.08
C LEU A 40 3.67 -2.40 -2.26
N VAL A 41 2.89 -2.28 -1.18
CA VAL A 41 2.52 -3.42 -0.32
C VAL A 41 1.72 -4.46 -1.10
N LEU A 42 0.73 -4.04 -1.89
CA LEU A 42 -0.10 -4.92 -2.70
C LEU A 42 0.71 -5.63 -3.79
N SER A 43 1.73 -4.97 -4.35
CA SER A 43 2.62 -5.58 -5.35
C SER A 43 3.45 -6.75 -4.78
N TRP A 44 3.70 -6.77 -3.47
CA TRP A 44 4.38 -7.87 -2.77
C TRP A 44 3.44 -8.85 -2.07
N PHE A 45 2.16 -8.51 -1.92
CA PHE A 45 1.20 -9.36 -1.22
C PHE A 45 0.88 -10.60 -2.09
N PRO A 46 0.79 -11.80 -1.49
CA PRO A 46 0.37 -12.97 -2.24
C PRO A 46 -1.07 -12.78 -2.74
N GLU A 47 -1.38 -13.42 -3.86
CA GLU A 47 -2.75 -13.47 -4.38
C GLU A 47 -3.70 -14.10 -3.36
N SER A 48 -4.97 -13.66 -3.38
CA SER A 48 -5.93 -14.12 -2.39
C SER A 48 -6.17 -15.64 -2.52
N PRO A 49 -6.21 -16.40 -1.41
CA PRO A 49 -6.47 -17.84 -1.46
C PRO A 49 -7.77 -18.17 -2.19
N ARG A 50 -8.79 -17.31 -2.02
CA ARG A 50 -10.08 -17.44 -2.69
C ARG A 50 -9.95 -17.35 -4.22
N PHE A 51 -9.11 -16.44 -4.73
CA PHE A 51 -8.86 -16.36 -6.17
C PHE A 51 -8.11 -17.61 -6.66
N LEU A 52 -7.07 -18.04 -5.96
CA LEU A 52 -6.28 -19.23 -6.32
C LEU A 52 -7.16 -20.48 -6.40
N LEU A 53 -8.02 -20.70 -5.40
CA LEU A 53 -9.01 -21.79 -5.41
C LEU A 53 -9.98 -21.69 -6.59
N SER A 54 -10.45 -20.49 -6.94
CA SER A 54 -11.34 -20.29 -8.09
C SER A 54 -10.69 -20.65 -9.44
N LYS A 55 -9.36 -20.68 -9.49
CA LYS A 55 -8.56 -21.06 -10.66
C LYS A 55 -8.08 -22.51 -10.61
N GLY A 56 -8.51 -23.30 -9.61
CA GLY A 56 -8.08 -24.69 -9.42
C GLY A 56 -6.64 -24.82 -8.90
N ARG A 57 -6.02 -23.72 -8.43
CA ARG A 57 -4.65 -23.68 -7.92
C ARG A 57 -4.64 -23.94 -6.40
N SER A 58 -5.09 -25.13 -6.01
CA SER A 58 -5.30 -25.48 -4.60
C SER A 58 -4.02 -25.53 -3.77
N ASP A 59 -2.91 -26.02 -4.35
CA ASP A 59 -1.63 -26.13 -3.64
C ASP A 59 -1.07 -24.75 -3.29
N GLU A 60 -1.13 -23.80 -4.22
CA GLU A 60 -0.71 -22.43 -3.97
C GLU A 60 -1.61 -21.72 -2.95
N ALA A 61 -2.92 -22.00 -2.98
CA ALA A 61 -3.83 -21.48 -1.97
C ALA A 61 -3.46 -22.01 -0.56
N LEU A 62 -3.08 -23.30 -0.46
CA LEU A 62 -2.64 -23.92 0.78
C LEU A 62 -1.36 -23.27 1.32
N ASP A 63 -0.39 -22.97 0.46
CA ASP A 63 0.83 -22.27 0.87
C ASP A 63 0.56 -20.86 1.41
N VAL A 64 -0.39 -20.14 0.79
CA VAL A 64 -0.84 -18.84 1.33
C VAL A 64 -1.52 -19.02 2.70
N PHE A 65 -2.35 -20.05 2.89
CA PHE A 65 -2.97 -20.33 4.19
C PHE A 65 -1.94 -20.67 5.27
N ARG A 66 -0.94 -21.52 4.96
CA ARG A 66 0.17 -21.84 5.87
C ARG A 66 0.94 -20.60 6.31
N ARG A 67 1.22 -19.70 5.36
CA ARG A 67 1.86 -18.41 5.64
C ARG A 67 1.01 -17.53 6.55
N ILE A 68 -0.29 -17.42 6.27
CA ILE A 68 -1.22 -16.65 7.12
C ILE A 68 -1.27 -17.23 8.54
N TYR A 69 -1.35 -18.55 8.67
CA TYR A 69 -1.34 -19.24 9.95
C TYR A 69 -0.08 -18.93 10.75
N SER A 70 1.10 -19.16 10.16
CA SER A 70 2.39 -18.90 10.82
C SER A 70 2.55 -17.45 11.26
N LEU A 71 2.09 -16.48 10.45
CA LEU A 71 2.12 -15.06 10.81
C LEU A 71 1.17 -14.73 11.98
N ASN A 72 0.02 -15.40 12.06
CA ASN A 72 -0.98 -15.13 13.10
C ASN A 72 -0.68 -15.84 14.42
N THR A 73 -0.12 -17.05 14.38
CA THR A 73 0.13 -17.87 15.57
C THR A 73 1.58 -17.82 16.04
N GLY A 74 2.53 -17.52 15.14
CA GLY A 74 3.97 -17.65 15.39
C GLY A 74 4.49 -19.08 15.26
N GLU A 75 3.62 -20.05 14.97
CA GLU A 75 3.97 -21.47 14.80
C GLU A 75 4.55 -21.75 13.39
N SER A 76 5.17 -22.92 13.23
CA SER A 76 5.73 -23.32 11.93
C SER A 76 4.62 -23.47 10.86
N PRO A 77 4.86 -23.07 9.60
CA PRO A 77 3.94 -23.35 8.48
C PRO A 77 3.59 -24.84 8.31
N ASP A 78 4.48 -25.74 8.74
CA ASP A 78 4.29 -27.20 8.63
C ASP A 78 3.31 -27.78 9.65
N SER A 79 3.03 -27.05 10.74
CA SER A 79 2.03 -27.45 11.72
C SER A 79 0.61 -26.99 11.35
N TYR A 80 0.42 -26.52 10.11
CA TYR A 80 -0.89 -26.15 9.59
C TYR A 80 -1.80 -27.39 9.50
N PRO A 81 -3.00 -27.37 10.10
CA PRO A 81 -3.91 -28.51 10.19
C PRO A 81 -4.62 -28.86 8.88
#